data_AF-A0A1B6NUI2-F1
#
_entry.id   AF-A0A1B6NUI2-F1
#
_cell.length_a   1.000
_cell.length_b   1.000
_cell.length_c   1.000
_cell.angle_alpha   90.00
_cell.angle_beta   90.00
_cell.angle_gamma   90.00
#
_symmetry.space_group_name_H-M   'P 1'
#
loop_
_entity.id
_entity.type
_entity.pdbx_description
1 polymer ?
#
loop_
_entity_poly.entity_id
_entity_poly.type
_entity_poly.pdbx_seq_one_letter_code
_entity_poly.pdbx_strand_id
1 'polypeptide(L)' 'MTRVWRAGAPILTVLLVIIAIWYLGAVRMNATWERDQAARAGVELTTPQMIVNTLTQDRPILPAPHQVAVGLYDGIA' A
#
# COMPACT_ATOMS: atom_id res chain seq x y z
N MET A 1 -0.95 0.78 -34.39
CA MET A 1 -1.29 0.24 -33.05
C MET A 1 -0.16 -0.58 -32.41
N THR A 2 0.50 -1.50 -33.11
CA THR A 2 1.44 -2.49 -32.50
C THR A 2 2.73 -1.92 -31.91
N ARG A 3 3.26 -0.81 -32.46
CA ARG A 3 4.52 -0.20 -31.98
C ARG A 3 4.38 0.44 -30.60
N VAL A 4 3.26 1.12 -30.34
CA VAL A 4 2.98 1.78 -29.04
C VAL A 4 2.82 0.74 -27.94
N TRP A 5 2.09 -0.35 -28.21
CA TRP A 5 1.91 -1.43 -27.23
C TRP A 5 3.20 -2.18 -26.92
N ARG A 6 4.09 -2.39 -27.91
CA ARG A 6 5.41 -3.00 -27.67
C ARG A 6 6.30 -2.14 -26.77
N ALA A 7 6.19 -0.82 -26.84
CA ALA A 7 6.95 0.09 -25.98
C ALA A 7 6.27 0.33 -24.62
N GLY A 8 4.93 0.41 -24.59
CA GLY A 8 4.16 0.71 -23.38
C GLY A 8 4.05 -0.46 -22.41
N ALA A 9 3.96 -1.71 -22.90
CA ALA A 9 3.80 -2.87 -22.04
C ALA A 9 4.97 -3.07 -21.05
N PRO A 10 6.26 -2.97 -21.45
CA PRO A 10 7.36 -3.04 -20.50
C PRO A 10 7.30 -1.92 -19.44
N ILE A 11 6.95 -0.70 -19.83
CA ILE A 11 6.85 0.44 -18.91
C ILE A 11 5.76 0.19 -17.87
N LEU A 12 4.56 -0.19 -18.32
CA LEU A 12 3.45 -0.52 -17.42
C LEU A 12 3.80 -1.68 -16.48
N THR A 13 4.50 -2.70 -16.97
CA THR A 13 4.97 -3.81 -16.13
C THR A 13 5.89 -3.32 -15.02
N VAL A 14 6.88 -2.48 -15.34
CA VAL A 14 7.80 -1.93 -14.34
C VAL A 14 7.05 -1.09 -13.32
N LEU A 15 6.12 -0.23 -13.76
CA LEU A 15 5.30 0.59 -12.87
C LEU A 15 4.44 -0.27 -11.93
N LEU A 16 3.80 -1.31 -12.44
CA LEU A 16 3.00 -2.24 -11.64
C LEU A 16 3.85 -2.99 -10.61
N VAL A 17 5.06 -3.43 -10.98
CA VAL A 17 6.00 -4.09 -10.06
C VAL A 17 6.44 -3.14 -8.96
N ILE A 18 6.77 -1.88 -9.29
CA ILE A 18 7.13 -0.86 -8.30
C ILE A 18 5.98 -0.64 -7.32
N ILE A 19 4.76 -0.46 -7.83
CA ILE A 19 3.55 -0.27 -7.00
C ILE A 19 3.31 -1.49 -6.11
N ALA A 20 3.47 -2.72 -6.64
CA ALA A 20 3.32 -3.95 -5.87
C ALA A 20 4.35 -4.05 -4.73
N ILE A 21 5.62 -3.77 -5.01
CA ILE A 21 6.69 -3.74 -4.00
C ILE A 21 6.38 -2.69 -2.92
N TRP A 22 5.87 -1.52 -3.33
CA TRP A 22 5.49 -0.47 -2.39
C TRP A 22 4.33 -0.92 -1.49
N TYR A 23 3.28 -1.54 -2.02
CA TYR A 23 2.20 -2.11 -1.21
C TYR A 23 2.72 -3.14 -0.19
N LEU A 24 3.62 -4.04 -0.62
CA LEU A 24 4.24 -5.02 0.28
C LEU A 24 5.06 -4.34 1.38
N GLY A 25 5.80 -3.28 1.04
CA GLY A 25 6.53 -2.45 1.99
C GLY A 25 5.60 -1.80 3.01
N ALA A 26 4.50 -1.20 2.56
CA ALA A 26 3.51 -0.57 3.43
C ALA A 26 2.92 -1.58 4.42
N VAL A 27 2.49 -2.75 3.96
CA VAL A 27 2.01 -3.83 4.85
C VAL A 27 3.07 -4.22 5.87
N ARG A 28 4.32 -4.46 5.43
CA ARG A 28 5.39 -4.95 6.31
C ARG A 28 5.78 -3.94 7.40
N MET A 29 5.85 -2.66 7.05
CA MET A 29 6.28 -1.58 7.95
C MET A 29 5.16 -1.18 8.91
N ASN A 30 3.93 -1.07 8.42
CA ASN A 30 2.78 -0.64 9.22
C ASN A 30 2.26 -1.76 10.16
N ALA A 31 2.56 -3.03 9.89
CA ALA A 31 2.05 -4.16 10.66
C ALA A 31 2.54 -4.22 12.12
N THR A 32 3.66 -3.59 12.47
CA THR A 32 4.14 -3.59 13.87
C THR A 32 3.11 -2.95 14.79
N TRP A 33 2.57 -1.79 14.40
CA TRP A 33 1.57 -1.09 15.19
C TRP A 33 0.27 -1.90 15.35
N GLU A 34 -0.21 -2.54 14.27
CA GLU A 34 -1.42 -3.40 14.34
C GLU A 34 -1.24 -4.57 15.31
N ARG A 35 -0.08 -5.23 15.27
CA ARG A 35 0.21 -6.35 16.17
C ARG A 35 0.25 -5.91 17.63
N ASP A 36 0.87 -4.77 17.90
CA ASP A 36 0.95 -4.23 19.26
C ASP A 36 -0.43 -3.85 19.80
N GLN A 37 -1.28 -3.26 18.96
CA GLN A 37 -2.66 -2.90 19.31
C GLN A 37 -3.52 -4.15 19.57
N ALA A 38 -3.40 -5.17 18.71
CA ALA A 38 -4.09 -6.44 18.88
C ALA A 38 -3.68 -7.16 20.17
N ALA A 39 -2.37 -7.21 20.46
CA ALA A 39 -1.85 -7.80 21.69
C ALA A 39 -2.37 -7.09 22.96
N ARG A 40 -2.46 -5.75 22.93
CA ARG A 40 -3.02 -4.96 24.04
C ARG A 40 -4.53 -5.18 24.22
N ALA A 41 -5.25 -5.40 23.13
CA ALA A 41 -6.68 -5.66 23.14
C ALA A 41 -7.04 -7.13 23.43
N GLY A 42 -6.05 -8.04 23.44
CA GLY A 42 -6.29 -9.48 23.56
C GLY A 42 -7.05 -10.07 22.37
N VAL A 43 -6.89 -9.48 21.18
CA VAL A 43 -7.58 -9.89 19.95
C VAL A 43 -6.59 -10.56 19.00
N GLU A 44 -7.01 -11.67 18.39
CA GLU A 44 -6.26 -12.32 17.32
C GLU A 44 -6.61 -11.68 15.96
N LEU A 45 -5.59 -11.20 15.24
CA LEU A 45 -5.78 -10.64 13.89
C LEU A 45 -5.63 -11.72 12.83
N THR A 46 -6.64 -11.84 11.96
CA THR A 46 -6.52 -12.64 10.74
C THR A 46 -5.60 -11.95 9.73
N THR A 47 -4.95 -12.72 8.85
CA THR A 47 -4.07 -12.17 7.81
C THR A 47 -4.76 -11.13 6.93
N PRO A 48 -6.01 -11.36 6.43
CA PRO A 48 -6.71 -10.35 5.64
C PRO A 48 -6.99 -9.07 6.44
N GLN A 49 -7.38 -9.18 7.72
CA GLN A 49 -7.62 -8.03 8.57
C GLN A 49 -6.34 -7.23 8.79
N MET A 50 -5.22 -7.91 9.07
CA MET A 50 -3.92 -7.26 9.22
C MET A 50 -3.56 -6.47 7.96
N ILE A 51 -3.71 -7.06 6.77
CA ILE A 51 -3.41 -6.38 5.51
C ILE A 51 -4.28 -5.12 5.34
N VAL A 52 -5.60 -5.25 5.50
CA VAL A 52 -6.52 -4.12 5.33
C VAL A 52 -6.20 -3.00 6.31
N ASN A 53 -6.01 -3.31 7.60
CA ASN A 53 -5.68 -2.30 8.60
C ASN A 53 -4.37 -1.58 8.25
N THR A 54 -3.31 -2.33 7.90
CA THR A 54 -2.00 -1.72 7.57
C THR A 54 -2.02 -0.79 6.37
N LEU A 55 -2.96 -0.98 5.45
CA LEU A 55 -3.12 -0.17 4.25
C LEU A 55 -4.07 1.02 4.44
N THR A 56 -4.76 1.11 5.58
CA THR A 56 -5.78 2.13 5.85
C THR A 56 -5.53 2.89 7.16
N GLN A 57 -4.33 2.80 7.73
CA GLN A 57 -3.96 3.54 8.93
C GLN A 57 -4.01 5.05 8.71
N ASP A 58 -4.53 5.79 9.69
CA ASP A 58 -4.53 7.26 9.68
C ASP A 58 -3.11 7.85 9.79
N ARG A 59 -2.22 7.16 10.51
CA ARG A 59 -0.82 7.58 10.73
C ARG A 59 0.15 6.45 10.38
N PRO A 60 0.27 6.09 9.10
CA PRO A 60 1.12 4.99 8.67
C PRO A 60 2.60 5.39 8.79
N ILE A 61 3.46 4.40 9.03
CA ILE A 61 4.93 4.59 8.92
C ILE A 61 5.31 4.80 7.46
N LEU A 62 4.73 4.00 6.57
CA LEU A 62 4.85 4.14 5.12
C LEU A 62 3.44 4.29 4.52
N PRO A 63 3.08 5.48 3.99
CA PRO A 63 1.82 5.67 3.29
C PRO A 63 1.71 4.73 2.09
N ALA A 64 0.57 4.05 1.96
CA ALA A 64 0.29 3.20 0.81
C ALA A 64 0.15 4.05 -0.47
N PRO A 65 0.40 3.48 -1.67
CA PRO A 65 0.33 4.23 -2.93
C PRO A 65 -0.95 5.03 -3.12
N HIS A 66 -2.10 4.46 -2.73
CA HIS A 66 -3.40 5.15 -2.83
C HIS A 66 -3.55 6.29 -1.81
N GLN A 67 -2.96 6.18 -0.61
CA GLN A 67 -2.97 7.28 0.37
C GLN A 67 -2.16 8.48 -0.13
N VAL A 68 -1.02 8.23 -0.79
CA VAL A 68 -0.24 9.30 -1.44
C VAL A 68 -1.01 9.92 -2.60
N ALA A 69 -1.73 9.13 -3.40
CA ALA A 69 -2.56 9.64 -4.48
C ALA A 69 -3.68 10.55 -3.95
N VAL A 70 -4.36 10.16 -2.87
CA VAL A 70 -5.36 10.98 -2.18
C VAL A 70 -4.73 12.27 -1.66
N GLY A 71 -3.62 12.18 -0.91
CA GLY A 71 -2.95 13.36 -0.38
C GLY A 71 -2.43 14.33 -1.45
N LEU A 72 -2.00 13.82 -2.60
CA LEU A 72 -1.62 14.66 -3.74
C LEU A 72 -2.84 15.39 -4.34
N TYR A 73 -3.97 14.71 -4.47
CA TYR A 73 -5.21 15.30 -4.97
C TYR A 73 -5.74 16.38 -4.02
N ASP A 74 -5.84 16.06 -2.74
CA ASP A 74 -6.29 16.99 -1.69
C ASP A 74 -5.36 18.21 -1.56
N GLY A 75 -4.08 18.07 -1.92
CA GLY A 75 -3.13 19.18 -1.92
C GLY A 75 -3.25 20.13 -3.09
N ILE A 76 -3.93 19.75 -4.19
CA ILE A 76 -4.06 20.57 -5.41
C ILE A 76 -5.50 21.00 -5.74
N ALA A 77 -6.50 20.26 -5.26
CA ALA A 77 -7.93 20.54 -5.46
C ALA A 77 -8.45 21.51 -4.39
#